data_AF-E4XWQ2-F1
#
_entry.id   AF-E4XWQ2-F1
#
_cell.length_a   1.000
_cell.length_b   1.000
_cell.length_c   1.000
_cell.angle_alpha   90.00
_cell.angle_beta   90.00
_cell.angle_gamma   90.00
#
_symmetry.space_group_name_H-M   'P 1'
#
loop_
_entity.id
_entity.type
_entity.pdbx_description
1 polymer ?
#
loop_
_entity_poly.entity_id
_entity_poly.type
_entity_poly.pdbx_seq_one_letter_code
_entity_poly.pdbx_strand_id
1 'polypeptide(L)'
;MSALDRRSILFWTWVLFLVSILYFLFAGGTLGYTFWWIDKYRLSVDRKLPIVEIIYCVISVCNFTLSIVGITVSIHLMVKRKSRITLQAHGLIVSLALLISVILSAAMVILDNVAKVLSRIPNMKPEDFFIKSPTEEFFYTIVILPLGHALFLSVISGLSLGLNTRIQKVKESEKLENQIQLPF
;
A
#
# COMPACT_ATOMS: atom_id res chain seq x y z
N MET A 1 -32.96 -7.03 -0.49
CA MET A 1 -32.03 -5.89 -0.74
C MET A 1 -32.76 -4.72 -1.34
N SER A 2 -32.72 -3.55 -0.71
CA SER A 2 -33.23 -2.34 -1.34
C SER A 2 -32.39 -1.99 -2.59
N ALA A 3 -33.02 -1.35 -3.59
CA ALA A 3 -32.30 -0.89 -4.78
C ALA A 3 -31.21 0.15 -4.44
N LEU A 4 -31.41 0.92 -3.35
CA LEU A 4 -30.48 1.93 -2.86
C LEU A 4 -29.20 1.28 -2.31
N ASP A 5 -29.32 0.22 -1.49
CA ASP A 5 -28.17 -0.51 -0.93
C ASP A 5 -27.32 -1.14 -2.02
N ARG A 6 -27.99 -1.67 -3.06
CA ARG A 6 -27.31 -2.25 -4.23
C ARG A 6 -26.48 -1.22 -4.98
N ARG A 7 -27.06 -0.03 -5.22
CA ARG A 7 -26.38 1.08 -5.89
C ARG A 7 -25.21 1.59 -5.06
N SER A 8 -25.40 1.71 -3.75
CA SER A 8 -24.34 2.16 -2.83
C SER A 8 -23.16 1.20 -2.79
N ILE A 9 -23.38 -0.11 -2.65
CA ILE A 9 -22.29 -1.11 -2.66
C ILE A 9 -21.55 -1.08 -4.01
N LEU A 10 -22.29 -1.00 -5.12
CA LEU A 10 -21.68 -0.94 -6.45
C LEU A 10 -20.83 0.32 -6.62
N PHE A 11 -21.34 1.48 -6.20
CA PHE A 11 -20.60 2.75 -6.24
C PHE A 11 -19.28 2.67 -5.48
N TRP A 12 -19.29 2.23 -4.23
CA TRP A 12 -18.08 2.10 -3.43
C TRP A 12 -17.11 1.04 -3.96
N THR A 13 -17.62 0.00 -4.63
CA THR A 13 -16.78 -0.99 -5.32
C THR A 13 -16.05 -0.37 -6.52
N TRP A 14 -16.71 0.52 -7.26
CA TRP A 14 -16.06 1.30 -8.33
C TRP A 14 -15.02 2.28 -7.79
N VAL A 15 -15.29 2.92 -6.65
CA VAL A 15 -14.30 3.79 -5.98
C VAL A 15 -13.08 2.96 -5.56
N LEU A 16 -13.27 1.79 -4.93
CA LEU A 16 -12.17 0.89 -4.57
C LEU A 16 -11.35 0.45 -5.80
N PHE A 17 -12.03 0.12 -6.90
CA PHE A 17 -11.38 -0.24 -8.16
C PHE A 17 -10.53 0.90 -8.72
N LEU A 18 -11.08 2.12 -8.80
CA LEU A 18 -10.38 3.29 -9.30
C LEU A 18 -9.15 3.61 -8.45
N VAL A 19 -9.29 3.62 -7.12
CA VAL A 19 -8.16 3.85 -6.21
C VAL A 19 -7.11 2.74 -6.34
N SER A 20 -7.51 1.49 -6.55
CA SER A 20 -6.57 0.38 -6.78
C SER A 20 -5.80 0.52 -8.09
N ILE A 21 -6.43 1.04 -9.16
CA ILE A 21 -5.74 1.37 -10.42
C ILE A 21 -4.74 2.50 -10.22
N LEU A 22 -5.14 3.58 -9.54
CA LEU A 22 -4.23 4.69 -9.24
C LEU A 22 -3.04 4.21 -8.41
N TYR A 23 -3.30 3.35 -7.42
CA TYR A 23 -2.25 2.74 -6.62
C TYR A 23 -1.35 1.81 -7.44
N PHE A 24 -1.89 1.06 -8.39
CA PHE A 24 -1.11 0.23 -9.32
C PHE A 24 -0.16 1.07 -10.17
N LEU A 25 -0.63 2.18 -10.72
CA LEU A 25 0.20 3.09 -11.50
C LEU A 25 1.30 3.71 -10.62
N PHE A 26 0.96 4.14 -9.41
CA PHE A 26 1.92 4.69 -8.45
C PHE A 26 2.97 3.64 -8.06
N ALA A 27 2.55 2.44 -7.64
CA ALA A 27 3.45 1.36 -7.24
C ALA A 27 4.29 0.82 -8.40
N GLY A 28 3.73 0.77 -9.61
CA GLY A 28 4.46 0.43 -10.82
C GLY A 28 5.54 1.47 -11.14
N GLY A 29 5.22 2.76 -10.98
CA GLY A 29 6.19 3.84 -11.09
C GLY A 29 7.33 3.72 -10.07
N THR A 30 7.00 3.47 -8.79
CA THR A 30 7.99 3.21 -7.73
C THR A 30 8.88 2.03 -8.10
N LEU A 31 8.30 0.90 -8.52
CA LEU A 31 9.06 -0.29 -8.88
C LEU A 31 9.98 -0.07 -10.09
N GLY A 32 9.47 0.61 -11.12
CA GLY A 32 10.25 0.99 -12.31
C GLY A 32 11.42 1.91 -11.96
N TYR A 33 11.18 2.90 -11.10
CA TYR A 33 12.22 3.79 -10.60
C TYR A 33 13.29 3.01 -9.80
N THR A 34 12.86 2.10 -8.92
CA THR A 34 13.78 1.25 -8.14
C THR A 34 14.66 0.40 -9.06
N PHE A 35 14.11 -0.24 -10.09
CA PHE A 35 14.89 -1.05 -11.03
C PHE A 35 15.85 -0.20 -11.87
N TRP A 36 15.39 0.92 -12.40
CA TRP A 36 16.24 1.84 -13.16
C TRP A 36 17.42 2.33 -12.30
N TRP A 37 17.17 2.64 -11.04
CA TRP A 37 18.18 3.10 -10.11
C TRP A 37 19.19 1.98 -9.77
N ILE A 38 18.72 0.76 -9.47
CA ILE A 38 19.59 -0.40 -9.24
C ILE A 38 20.52 -0.65 -10.45
N ASP A 39 19.98 -0.60 -11.66
CA ASP A 39 20.75 -0.82 -12.89
C ASP A 39 21.82 0.28 -13.08
N LYS A 40 21.46 1.55 -12.90
CA LYS A 40 22.38 2.69 -12.98
C LYS A 40 23.54 2.60 -11.98
N TYR A 41 23.28 2.18 -10.74
CA TYR A 41 24.31 2.04 -9.70
C TYR A 41 25.19 0.81 -9.91
N ARG A 42 24.60 -0.30 -10.36
CA ARG A 42 25.35 -1.52 -10.70
C ARG A 42 26.36 -1.26 -11.83
N LEU A 43 25.97 -0.50 -12.85
CA LEU A 43 26.82 -0.16 -13.99
C LEU A 43 27.95 0.84 -13.64
N SER A 44 27.81 1.62 -12.57
CA SER A 44 28.74 2.72 -12.26
C SER A 44 29.75 2.42 -11.15
N VAL A 45 29.49 1.48 -10.25
CA VAL A 45 30.32 1.33 -9.03
C VAL A 45 30.88 -0.08 -8.81
N ASP A 46 30.49 -1.08 -9.61
CA ASP A 46 30.94 -2.49 -9.50
C ASP A 46 30.98 -3.01 -8.03
N ARG A 47 30.02 -2.54 -7.23
CA ARG A 47 29.86 -2.90 -5.81
C ARG A 47 28.63 -3.77 -5.63
N LYS A 48 28.69 -4.66 -4.64
CA LYS A 48 27.51 -5.40 -4.16
C LYS A 48 26.44 -4.41 -3.73
N LEU A 49 25.20 -4.62 -4.17
CA LEU A 49 24.05 -3.84 -3.71
C LEU A 49 23.96 -3.89 -2.18
N PRO A 50 23.93 -2.75 -1.49
CA PRO A 50 23.68 -2.75 -0.07
C PRO A 50 22.28 -3.22 0.29
N ILE A 51 22.21 -3.78 1.50
CA ILE A 51 21.03 -4.43 2.06
C ILE A 51 19.78 -3.51 2.01
N VAL A 52 19.96 -2.20 2.20
CA VAL A 52 18.87 -1.21 2.18
C VAL A 52 18.15 -1.16 0.84
N GLU A 53 18.89 -1.24 -0.27
CA GLU A 53 18.34 -1.20 -1.63
C GLU A 53 17.57 -2.48 -1.95
N ILE A 54 18.09 -3.62 -1.50
CA ILE A 54 17.40 -4.91 -1.62
C ILE A 54 16.08 -4.88 -0.85
N ILE A 55 16.09 -4.37 0.38
CA ILE A 55 14.87 -4.20 1.20
C ILE A 55 13.85 -3.31 0.46
N TYR A 56 14.31 -2.18 -0.08
CA TYR A 56 13.43 -1.26 -0.80
C TYR A 56 12.85 -1.88 -2.09
N CYS A 57 13.64 -2.66 -2.81
CA CYS A 57 13.19 -3.44 -3.97
C CYS A 57 12.09 -4.46 -3.58
N VAL A 58 12.31 -5.23 -2.52
CA VAL A 58 11.33 -6.19 -2.01
C VAL A 58 10.02 -5.48 -1.63
N ILE A 59 10.10 -4.35 -0.93
CA ILE A 59 8.92 -3.56 -0.55
C ILE A 59 8.18 -3.03 -1.79
N SER A 60 8.91 -2.54 -2.78
CA SER A 60 8.33 -2.05 -4.05
C SER A 60 7.59 -3.17 -4.78
N VAL A 61 8.16 -4.37 -4.85
CA VAL A 61 7.53 -5.56 -5.45
C VAL A 61 6.28 -5.97 -4.66
N CYS A 62 6.35 -5.96 -3.33
CA CYS A 62 5.19 -6.25 -2.47
C CYS A 62 4.06 -5.25 -2.72
N ASN A 63 4.35 -3.94 -2.74
CA ASN A 63 3.35 -2.90 -3.00
C ASN A 63 2.72 -3.03 -4.39
N PHE A 64 3.52 -3.31 -5.42
CA PHE A 64 3.02 -3.57 -6.76
C PHE A 64 2.11 -4.80 -6.80
N THR A 65 2.51 -5.90 -6.17
CA THR A 65 1.69 -7.13 -6.08
C THR A 65 0.36 -6.86 -5.36
N LEU A 66 0.39 -6.11 -4.26
CA LEU A 66 -0.81 -5.74 -3.51
C LEU A 66 -1.80 -4.92 -4.35
N SER A 67 -1.29 -4.04 -5.21
CA SER A 67 -2.14 -3.25 -6.11
C SER A 67 -2.87 -4.13 -7.14
N ILE A 68 -2.19 -5.15 -7.70
CA ILE A 68 -2.80 -6.14 -8.61
C ILE A 68 -3.88 -6.94 -7.88
N VAL A 69 -3.60 -7.35 -6.65
CA VAL A 69 -4.59 -8.04 -5.81
C VAL A 69 -5.82 -7.14 -5.59
N GLY A 70 -5.64 -5.85 -5.29
CA GLY A 70 -6.75 -4.91 -5.11
C GLY A 70 -7.64 -4.76 -6.35
N ILE A 71 -7.03 -4.66 -7.54
CA ILE A 71 -7.75 -4.65 -8.82
C ILE A 71 -8.54 -5.95 -9.01
N THR A 72 -7.88 -7.10 -8.77
CA THR A 72 -8.47 -8.43 -8.94
C THR A 72 -9.67 -8.63 -8.01
N VAL A 73 -9.54 -8.24 -6.74
CA VAL A 73 -10.62 -8.30 -5.74
C VAL A 73 -11.79 -7.42 -6.15
N SER A 74 -11.50 -6.20 -6.64
CA SER A 74 -12.54 -5.27 -7.09
C SER A 74 -13.31 -5.80 -8.29
N ILE A 75 -12.63 -6.33 -9.31
CA ILE A 75 -13.27 -6.99 -10.47
C ILE A 75 -14.12 -8.18 -10.01
N HIS A 76 -13.58 -9.00 -9.10
CA HIS A 76 -14.30 -10.15 -8.57
C HIS A 76 -15.59 -9.74 -7.84
N LEU A 77 -15.56 -8.65 -7.07
CA LEU A 77 -16.74 -8.11 -6.41
C LEU A 77 -17.78 -7.57 -7.41
N MET A 78 -17.34 -6.93 -8.49
CA MET A 78 -18.25 -6.46 -9.55
C MET A 78 -18.97 -7.62 -10.25
N VAL A 79 -18.23 -8.69 -10.59
CA VAL A 79 -18.75 -9.83 -11.37
C VAL A 79 -19.50 -10.84 -10.50
N LYS A 80 -18.85 -11.37 -9.46
CA LYS A 80 -19.37 -12.50 -8.67
C LYS A 80 -20.12 -12.10 -7.40
N ARG A 81 -20.02 -10.83 -6.96
CA ARG A 81 -20.76 -10.22 -5.82
C ARG A 81 -20.78 -11.04 -4.51
N LYS A 82 -19.89 -12.02 -4.32
CA LYS A 82 -20.01 -13.01 -3.23
C LYS A 82 -18.77 -13.27 -2.38
N SER A 83 -17.62 -12.63 -2.61
CA SER A 83 -16.42 -12.98 -1.85
C SER A 83 -16.14 -12.08 -0.64
N ARG A 84 -16.99 -12.20 0.40
CA ARG A 84 -16.80 -11.52 1.70
C ARG A 84 -15.42 -11.82 2.31
N ILE A 85 -15.02 -13.09 2.27
CA ILE A 85 -13.74 -13.57 2.80
C ILE A 85 -12.57 -12.93 2.06
N THR A 86 -12.64 -12.84 0.73
CA THR A 86 -11.58 -12.23 -0.08
C THR A 86 -11.45 -10.73 0.19
N LEU A 87 -12.55 -10.01 0.34
CA LEU A 87 -12.52 -8.58 0.66
C LEU A 87 -11.96 -8.31 2.07
N GLN A 88 -12.35 -9.12 3.06
CA GLN A 88 -11.83 -9.00 4.42
C GLN A 88 -10.33 -9.34 4.50
N ALA A 89 -9.91 -10.43 3.85
CA ALA A 89 -8.50 -10.80 3.77
C ALA A 89 -7.67 -9.70 3.08
N HIS A 90 -8.18 -9.16 1.97
CA HIS A 90 -7.53 -8.04 1.28
C HIS A 90 -7.40 -6.81 2.20
N GLY A 91 -8.47 -6.42 2.88
CA GLY A 91 -8.44 -5.30 3.83
C GLY A 91 -7.41 -5.49 4.95
N LEU A 92 -7.29 -6.69 5.52
CA LEU A 92 -6.29 -6.99 6.55
C LEU A 92 -4.86 -6.96 6.03
N ILE A 93 -4.61 -7.55 4.86
CA ILE A 93 -3.27 -7.55 4.23
C ILE A 93 -2.85 -6.12 3.90
N VAL A 94 -3.76 -5.30 3.36
CA VAL A 94 -3.49 -3.88 3.06
C VAL A 94 -3.23 -3.08 4.34
N SER A 95 -3.97 -3.33 5.42
CA SER A 95 -3.71 -2.70 6.73
C SER A 95 -2.35 -3.06 7.31
N LEU A 96 -1.89 -4.30 7.12
CA LEU A 96 -0.56 -4.72 7.56
C LEU A 96 0.53 -4.01 6.73
N ALA A 97 0.35 -3.93 5.41
CA ALA A 97 1.27 -3.21 4.53
C ALA A 97 1.31 -1.69 4.84
N LEU A 98 0.17 -1.10 5.21
CA LEU A 98 0.07 0.27 5.69
C LEU A 98 0.93 0.47 6.95
N LEU A 99 0.77 -0.38 7.96
CA LEU A 99 1.53 -0.30 9.21
C LEU A 99 3.04 -0.37 8.96
N ILE A 100 3.46 -1.30 8.11
CA ILE A 100 4.86 -1.45 7.69
C ILE A 100 5.36 -0.18 7.01
N SER A 101 4.58 0.41 6.09
CA SER A 101 4.95 1.62 5.36
C SER A 101 5.13 2.83 6.30
N VAL A 102 4.26 2.97 7.30
CA VAL A 102 4.36 4.02 8.33
C VAL A 102 5.60 3.82 9.20
N ILE A 103 5.86 2.60 9.66
CA ILE A 103 7.04 2.27 10.47
C ILE A 103 8.33 2.58 9.69
N LEU A 104 8.39 2.18 8.41
CA LEU A 104 9.55 2.46 7.57
C LEU A 104 9.77 3.97 7.38
N SER A 105 8.70 4.73 7.11
CA SER A 105 8.80 6.18 6.95
C SER A 105 9.33 6.84 8.23
N ALA A 106 8.80 6.46 9.39
CA ALA A 106 9.26 6.96 10.69
C ALA A 106 10.73 6.59 10.97
N ALA A 107 11.12 5.34 10.71
CA ALA A 107 12.49 4.89 10.89
C ALA A 107 13.48 5.68 10.01
N MET A 108 13.11 5.95 8.76
CA MET A 108 13.96 6.73 7.84
C MET A 108 14.09 8.19 8.26
N VAL A 109 13.03 8.81 8.78
CA VAL A 109 13.09 10.16 9.35
C VAL A 109 14.00 10.21 10.58
N ILE A 110 13.95 9.19 11.44
CA ILE A 110 14.86 9.12 12.61
C ILE A 110 16.31 8.98 12.15
N LEU A 111 16.58 8.08 11.21
CA LEU A 111 17.93 7.87 10.67
C LEU A 111 18.51 9.15 10.05
N ASP A 112 17.70 9.95 9.37
CA ASP A 112 18.11 11.26 8.83
C ASP A 112 18.45 12.28 9.91
N ASN A 113 17.63 12.37 10.94
CA ASN A 113 17.91 13.30 12.04
C ASN A 113 19.19 12.90 12.78
N VAL A 114 19.40 11.59 12.99
CA VAL A 114 20.65 11.06 13.55
C VAL A 114 21.83 11.40 12.64
N ALA A 115 21.69 11.21 11.33
CA ALA A 115 22.70 11.57 10.33
C ALA A 115 23.13 13.04 10.42
N LYS A 116 22.14 13.94 10.48
CA LYS A 116 22.34 15.39 10.54
C LYS A 116 22.99 15.84 11.84
N VAL A 117 22.81 15.09 12.92
CA VAL A 117 23.49 15.35 14.20
C VAL A 117 24.93 14.85 14.16
N LEU A 118 25.14 13.62 13.68
CA LEU A 118 26.48 13.01 13.61
C LEU A 118 27.41 13.73 12.62
N SER A 119 26.89 14.25 11.51
CA SER A 119 27.67 15.02 10.53
C SER A 119 28.19 16.37 11.06
N ARG A 120 27.71 16.83 12.22
CA ARG A 120 28.22 18.03 12.90
C ARG A 120 29.46 17.74 13.75
N ILE A 121 29.81 16.47 13.96
CA ILE A 121 31.00 16.07 14.71
C ILE A 121 32.22 16.22 13.78
N PRO A 122 33.25 17.01 14.15
CA PRO A 122 34.43 17.17 13.32
C PRO A 122 35.12 15.81 13.10
N ASN A 123 35.54 15.55 11.87
CA ASN A 123 36.12 14.29 11.35
C ASN A 123 35.15 13.12 11.11
N MET A 124 33.83 13.28 11.33
CA MET A 124 32.83 12.31 10.86
C MET A 124 32.37 12.70 9.46
N LYS A 125 32.68 11.88 8.44
CA LYS A 125 32.19 12.13 7.09
C LYS A 125 30.77 11.57 6.96
N PRO A 126 29.87 12.24 6.21
CA PRO A 126 28.55 11.68 5.90
C PRO A 126 28.63 10.28 5.28
N GLU A 127 29.73 10.03 4.56
CA GLU A 127 30.10 8.79 3.89
C GLU A 127 30.32 7.60 4.84
N ASP A 128 30.62 7.86 6.13
CA ASP A 128 30.85 6.83 7.15
C ASP A 128 29.53 6.29 7.75
N PHE A 129 28.42 7.01 7.54
CA PHE A 129 27.08 6.66 8.03
C PHE A 129 26.10 6.35 6.90
N PHE A 130 26.32 6.95 5.73
CA PHE A 130 25.54 6.73 4.52
C PHE A 130 26.45 6.16 3.45
N ILE A 131 26.01 5.07 2.84
CA ILE A 131 26.55 4.65 1.56
C ILE A 131 26.32 5.82 0.62
N LYS A 132 27.44 6.44 0.22
CA LYS A 132 27.56 7.53 -0.75
C LYS A 132 26.40 7.54 -1.74
N SER A 133 25.33 8.28 -1.43
CA SER A 133 24.30 8.61 -2.40
C SER A 133 24.34 10.13 -2.55
N PRO A 134 24.78 10.65 -3.71
CA PRO A 134 25.27 12.02 -3.85
C PRO A 134 24.19 13.09 -3.93
N THR A 135 22.91 12.80 -3.70
CA THR A 135 21.84 13.79 -3.86
C THR A 135 20.73 13.63 -2.83
N GLU A 136 20.23 14.77 -2.32
CA GLU A 136 19.02 14.88 -1.48
C GLU A 136 17.82 14.07 -2.04
N GLU A 137 17.81 13.84 -3.35
CA GLU A 137 16.85 13.00 -4.07
C GLU A 137 16.69 11.59 -3.47
N PHE A 138 17.78 10.94 -3.04
CA PHE A 138 17.70 9.60 -2.45
C PHE A 138 16.93 9.62 -1.12
N PHE A 139 17.16 10.65 -0.32
CA PHE A 139 16.49 10.82 0.96
C PHE A 139 14.99 11.11 0.79
N TYR A 140 14.64 12.06 -0.08
CA TYR A 140 13.24 12.38 -0.37
C TYR A 140 12.50 11.19 -1.00
N THR A 141 13.13 10.44 -1.89
CA THR A 141 12.58 9.21 -2.48
C THR A 141 12.23 8.19 -1.39
N ILE A 142 13.14 7.99 -0.44
CA ILE A 142 13.00 6.99 0.63
C ILE A 142 11.99 7.40 1.71
N VAL A 143 11.75 8.69 1.91
CA VAL A 143 10.77 9.16 2.91
C VAL A 143 9.39 9.38 2.30
N ILE A 144 9.32 10.04 1.14
CA ILE A 144 8.06 10.45 0.50
C ILE A 144 7.35 9.25 -0.13
N LEU A 145 8.07 8.34 -0.80
CA LEU A 145 7.41 7.23 -1.49
C LEU A 145 6.71 6.27 -0.52
N PRO A 146 7.33 5.84 0.61
CA PRO A 146 6.60 5.05 1.62
C PRO A 146 5.39 5.78 2.20
N LEU A 147 5.46 7.10 2.38
CA LEU A 147 4.32 7.89 2.83
C LEU A 147 3.20 7.91 1.78
N GLY A 148 3.54 8.08 0.50
CA GLY A 148 2.59 7.98 -0.61
C GLY A 148 1.91 6.61 -0.66
N HIS A 149 2.69 5.52 -0.50
CA HIS A 149 2.14 4.17 -0.37
C HIS A 149 1.21 4.05 0.83
N ALA A 150 1.59 4.56 2.00
CA ALA A 150 0.75 4.55 3.19
C ALA A 150 -0.58 5.29 2.95
N LEU A 151 -0.57 6.45 2.29
CA LEU A 151 -1.80 7.19 1.98
C LEU A 151 -2.75 6.36 1.10
N PHE A 152 -2.26 5.77 0.01
CA PHE A 152 -3.09 4.90 -0.83
C PHE A 152 -3.59 3.66 -0.08
N LEU A 153 -2.72 2.98 0.66
CA LEU A 153 -3.09 1.78 1.43
C LEU A 153 -4.11 2.10 2.52
N SER A 154 -4.07 3.30 3.13
CA SER A 154 -5.07 3.73 4.11
C SER A 154 -6.46 3.87 3.50
N VAL A 155 -6.56 4.46 2.30
CA VAL A 155 -7.83 4.61 1.58
C VAL A 155 -8.34 3.24 1.13
N ILE A 156 -7.49 2.40 0.56
CA ILE A 156 -7.86 1.04 0.11
C ILE A 156 -8.32 0.19 1.29
N SER A 157 -7.63 0.25 2.43
CA SER A 157 -8.00 -0.45 3.66
C SER A 157 -9.38 0.01 4.16
N GLY A 158 -9.57 1.33 4.32
CA GLY A 158 -10.82 1.90 4.78
C GLY A 158 -12.00 1.54 3.87
N LEU A 159 -11.81 1.62 2.55
CA LEU A 159 -12.82 1.21 1.57
C LEU A 159 -13.12 -0.29 1.64
N SER A 160 -12.08 -1.14 1.74
CA SER A 160 -12.24 -2.60 1.79
C SER A 160 -13.00 -3.04 3.04
N LEU A 161 -12.61 -2.53 4.21
CA LEU A 161 -13.27 -2.83 5.48
C LEU A 161 -14.68 -2.23 5.53
N GLY A 162 -14.86 -0.99 5.09
CA GLY A 162 -16.16 -0.31 5.04
C GLY A 162 -17.16 -1.01 4.12
N LEU A 163 -16.73 -1.45 2.94
CA LEU A 163 -17.53 -2.27 2.03
C LEU A 163 -17.91 -3.60 2.66
N ASN A 164 -16.97 -4.27 3.33
CA ASN A 164 -17.24 -5.54 4.02
C ASN A 164 -18.33 -5.36 5.10
N THR A 165 -18.22 -4.33 5.94
CA THR A 165 -19.20 -4.01 6.97
C THR A 165 -20.56 -3.69 6.37
N ARG A 166 -20.62 -2.91 5.28
CA ARG A 166 -21.89 -2.57 4.61
C ARG A 166 -22.55 -3.82 4.01
N ILE A 167 -21.80 -4.68 3.33
CA ILE A 167 -22.31 -5.95 2.78
C ILE A 167 -22.83 -6.86 3.90
N GLN A 168 -22.15 -6.89 5.06
CA GLN A 168 -22.58 -7.66 6.20
C GLN A 168 -23.92 -7.17 6.76
N LYS A 169 -24.05 -5.86 7.02
CA LYS A 169 -25.30 -5.27 7.55
C LYS A 169 -26.50 -5.56 6.65
N VAL A 170 -26.32 -5.39 5.32
CA VAL A 170 -27.38 -5.67 4.35
C VAL A 170 -27.82 -7.14 4.40
N LYS A 171 -26.87 -8.09 4.49
CA LYS A 171 -27.20 -9.52 4.61
C LYS A 171 -27.87 -9.87 5.93
N GLU A 172 -27.50 -9.21 7.02
CA GLU A 172 -28.13 -9.41 8.33
C GLU A 172 -29.58 -8.92 8.31
N SER A 173 -29.83 -7.72 7.77
CA SER A 173 -31.19 -7.18 7.60
C SER A 173 -32.08 -8.10 6.74
N GLU A 174 -31.55 -8.63 5.64
CA GLU A 174 -32.30 -9.59 4.79
C GLU A 174 -32.63 -10.90 5.52
N LYS A 175 -31.74 -11.40 6.38
CA LYS A 175 -32.00 -12.61 7.17
C LYS A 175 -33.13 -12.39 8.18
N LEU A 176 -33.14 -11.24 8.85
CA LEU A 176 -34.17 -10.87 9.81
C LEU A 176 -35.54 -10.72 9.13
N GLU A 177 -35.62 -10.04 7.98
CA GLU A 177 -36.86 -9.92 7.21
C GLU A 177 -37.42 -11.30 6.80
N ASN A 178 -36.56 -12.19 6.31
CA ASN A 178 -36.96 -13.54 5.91
C ASN A 178 -37.40 -14.42 7.09
N GLN A 179 -36.86 -14.21 8.30
CA GLN A 179 -37.30 -14.92 9.52
C GLN A 179 -38.67 -14.45 10.00
N ILE A 180 -39.01 -13.17 9.80
CA ILE A 180 -40.30 -12.59 10.17
C ILE A 180 -41.41 -12.99 9.18
N GLN A 181 -41.05 -13.28 7.92
CA GLN A 181 -41.99 -13.68 6.85
C GLN A 181 -42.29 -15.19 6.79
N LEU A 182 -41.68 -16.02 7.63
CA LEU A 182 -42.03 -17.43 7.70
C LEU A 182 -43.41 -17.56 8.37
N PRO A 183 -44.42 -18.12 7.69
CA PRO A 183 -45.72 -18.36 8.29
C PRO A 183 -45.55 -19.41 9.39
N PHE A 184 -46.21 -19.17 10.53
CA PHE A 184 -46.64 -20.26 11.41
C PHE A 184 -47.57 -21.20 10.64
#